data_AF-A0AAN5LGH2-F1
#
_entry.id   AF-A0AAN5LGH2-F1
#
_cell.length_a   1.000
_cell.length_b   1.000
_cell.length_c   1.000
_cell.angle_alpha   90.00
_cell.angle_beta   90.00
_cell.angle_gamma   90.00
#
_symmetry.space_group_name_H-M   'P 1'
#
loop_
_entity.id
_entity.type
_entity.pdbx_description
1 polymer ?
#
loop_
_entity_poly.entity_id
_entity_poly.type
_entity_poly.pdbx_seq_one_letter_code
_entity_poly.pdbx_strand_id
1 'polypeptide(L)'
;MTEQHHEAVRCLLQQMTERYLTTVPGFADVMTLYNITTIHTFEKHSPAVARMLKEPRNFVADIYSPEHPEGIRHEFVTDEERNHFLNHRVFRE
;
A
#
# COMPACT_ATOMS: atom_id res chain seq x y z
N MET A 1 18.77 1.06 -21.65
CA MET A 1 18.60 1.84 -20.42
C MET A 1 19.07 0.95 -19.28
N THR A 2 20.04 1.38 -18.49
CA THR A 2 20.78 0.52 -17.54
C THR A 2 19.89 0.12 -16.36
N GLU A 3 20.02 -1.11 -15.87
CA GLU A 3 19.23 -1.65 -14.73
C GLU A 3 19.26 -0.73 -13.50
N GLN A 4 20.36 -0.01 -13.28
CA GLN A 4 20.47 1.02 -12.23
C GLN A 4 19.44 2.16 -12.34
N HIS A 5 19.03 2.54 -13.55
CA HIS A 5 17.99 3.57 -13.74
C HIS A 5 16.61 3.03 -13.38
N HIS A 6 16.33 1.77 -13.68
CA HIS A 6 15.07 1.14 -13.30
C HIS A 6 14.95 1.02 -11.78
N GLU A 7 16.04 0.68 -11.09
CA GLU A 7 16.06 0.60 -9.64
C GLU A 7 15.91 1.98 -8.97
N ALA A 8 16.56 3.01 -9.48
CA ALA A 8 16.42 4.37 -8.96
C ALA A 8 14.99 4.91 -9.13
N VAL A 9 14.36 4.63 -10.29
CA VAL A 9 12.97 5.01 -10.55
C VAL A 9 12.02 4.23 -9.64
N ARG A 10 12.25 2.93 -9.45
CA ARG A 10 11.49 2.10 -8.51
C ARG A 10 11.52 2.68 -7.09
N CYS A 11 12.71 3.01 -6.60
CA CYS A 11 12.91 3.56 -5.27
C CYS A 11 12.22 4.93 -5.09
N LEU A 12 12.30 5.80 -6.09
CA LEU A 12 11.63 7.12 -6.08
C LEU A 12 10.10 6.98 -6.03
N LEU A 13 9.54 6.05 -6.82
CA LEU A 13 8.10 5.80 -6.87
C LEU A 13 7.58 5.19 -5.56
N GLN A 14 8.36 4.31 -4.93
CA GLN A 14 8.08 3.79 -3.59
C GLN A 14 7.93 4.95 -2.59
N GLN A 15 8.89 5.87 -2.56
CA GLN A 15 8.88 7.03 -1.66
C GLN A 15 7.72 8.00 -1.94
N MET A 16 7.34 8.17 -3.21
CA MET A 16 6.18 9.00 -3.57
C MET A 16 4.87 8.37 -3.08
N THR A 17 4.78 7.04 -3.08
CA THR A 17 3.62 6.32 -2.55
C THR A 17 3.49 6.52 -1.04
N GLU A 18 4.60 6.34 -0.30
CA GLU A 18 4.65 6.54 1.15
C GLU A 18 4.23 7.94 1.58
N ARG A 19 4.38 8.93 0.69
CA ARG A 19 4.01 10.34 0.90
C ARG A 19 2.63 10.73 0.36
N TYR A 20 1.77 9.77 0.00
CA TYR A 20 0.41 10.02 -0.51
C TYR A 20 0.33 10.80 -1.83
N LEU A 21 1.35 10.68 -2.70
CA LEU A 21 1.30 11.27 -4.05
C LEU A 21 0.70 10.31 -5.08
N THR A 22 0.01 9.27 -4.63
CA THR A 22 -0.58 8.20 -5.47
C THR A 22 -1.79 8.65 -6.28
N THR A 23 -2.35 9.82 -5.98
CA THR A 23 -3.51 10.39 -6.69
C THR A 23 -3.13 11.03 -8.03
N VAL A 24 -1.83 11.07 -8.38
CA VAL A 24 -1.34 11.62 -9.64
C VAL A 24 -1.70 10.66 -10.79
N PRO A 25 -2.38 11.11 -11.87
CA PRO A 25 -2.82 10.22 -12.95
C PRO A 25 -1.71 9.37 -13.59
N GLY A 26 -0.47 9.87 -13.67
CA GLY A 26 0.66 9.13 -14.22
C GLY A 26 1.30 8.12 -13.25
N PHE A 27 0.86 8.06 -11.99
CA PHE A 27 1.45 7.18 -10.99
C PHE A 27 1.09 5.72 -11.24
N ALA A 28 -0.17 5.45 -11.58
CA ALA A 28 -0.68 4.12 -11.95
C ALA A 28 0.03 3.53 -13.17
N ASP A 29 0.18 4.31 -14.25
CA ASP A 29 0.85 3.87 -15.48
C ASP A 29 2.32 3.51 -15.22
N VAL A 30 2.98 4.30 -14.37
CA VAL A 30 4.40 4.09 -14.04
C VAL A 30 4.57 2.90 -13.09
N MET A 31 3.66 2.68 -12.16
CA MET A 31 3.64 1.46 -11.33
C MET A 31 3.59 0.18 -12.17
N THR A 32 2.73 0.16 -13.19
CA THR A 32 2.61 -0.96 -14.13
C THR A 32 3.87 -1.10 -14.98
N LEU A 33 4.39 0.01 -15.52
CA LEU A 33 5.58 0.00 -16.40
C LEU A 33 6.84 -0.55 -15.69
N TYR A 34 7.00 -0.24 -14.40
CA TYR A 34 8.16 -0.65 -13.60
C TYR A 34 7.89 -1.88 -12.72
N ASN A 35 6.74 -2.54 -12.88
CA ASN A 35 6.34 -3.73 -12.12
C ASN A 35 6.45 -3.54 -10.60
N ILE A 36 5.94 -2.41 -10.09
CA ILE A 36 6.04 -2.03 -8.69
C ILE A 36 4.79 -2.47 -7.95
N THR A 37 4.97 -3.12 -6.80
CA THR A 37 3.89 -3.34 -5.83
C THR A 37 4.15 -2.47 -4.61
N THR A 38 3.18 -1.64 -4.25
CA THR A 38 3.27 -0.78 -3.07
C THR A 38 2.13 -1.02 -2.10
N ILE A 39 2.45 -0.97 -0.82
CA ILE A 39 1.51 -1.21 0.26
C ILE A 39 1.50 0.02 1.14
N HIS A 40 0.31 0.52 1.42
CA HIS A 40 0.10 1.62 2.33
C HIS A 40 -0.72 1.13 3.52
N THR A 41 -0.22 1.34 4.74
CA THR A 41 -0.91 0.91 5.97
C THR A 41 -1.22 2.08 6.87
N PHE A 42 -2.41 2.10 7.44
CA PHE A 42 -2.87 3.18 8.31
C PHE A 42 -4.03 2.73 9.19
N GLU A 43 -4.36 3.56 10.17
CA GLU A 43 -5.58 3.43 10.96
C GLU A 43 -6.64 4.42 10.44
N LYS A 44 -7.88 3.96 10.19
CA LYS A 44 -8.97 4.85 9.74
C LYS A 44 -9.27 5.95 10.76
N HIS A 45 -9.20 5.57 12.03
CA HIS A 45 -9.52 6.41 13.17
C HIS A 45 -8.52 6.19 14.30
N SER A 46 -8.42 7.14 15.22
CA SER A 46 -7.69 6.89 16.47
C SER A 46 -8.39 5.79 17.28
N PRO A 47 -7.68 5.06 18.16
CA PRO A 47 -8.28 3.99 18.96
C PRO A 47 -9.48 4.44 19.83
N ALA A 48 -9.50 5.71 20.25
CA ALA A 48 -10.64 6.27 20.99
C ALA A 48 -11.88 6.43 20.08
N VAL A 49 -11.69 6.94 18.86
CA VAL A 49 -12.77 7.16 17.91
C VAL A 49 -13.29 5.85 17.34
N ALA A 50 -12.41 4.89 17.01
CA ALA A 50 -12.82 3.56 16.55
C ALA A 50 -13.71 2.84 17.56
N ARG A 51 -13.38 2.93 18.87
CA ARG A 51 -14.22 2.38 19.95
C ARG A 51 -15.59 3.07 20.03
N MET A 52 -15.62 4.39 19.89
CA MET A 52 -16.87 5.17 19.90
C MET A 52 -17.78 4.81 18.72
N LEU A 53 -17.20 4.66 17.53
CA LEU A 53 -17.92 4.31 16.29
C LEU A 53 -18.26 2.82 16.18
N LYS A 54 -17.80 1.98 17.13
CA LYS A 54 -17.90 0.52 17.07
C LYS A 54 -17.39 -0.02 15.74
N GLU A 55 -16.27 0.52 15.25
CA GLU A 55 -15.64 0.11 14.01
C GLU A 55 -14.48 -0.83 14.33
N PRO A 56 -14.71 -2.16 14.34
CA PRO A 56 -13.67 -3.11 14.74
C PRO A 56 -12.53 -3.17 13.73
N ARG A 57 -12.79 -2.86 12.45
CA ARG A 57 -11.80 -2.97 11.37
C ARG A 57 -11.05 -1.66 11.16
N ASN A 58 -10.30 -1.21 12.16
CA ASN A 58 -9.64 0.08 12.11
C ASN A 58 -8.31 0.06 11.33
N PHE A 59 -7.67 -1.10 11.23
CA PHE A 59 -6.35 -1.26 10.61
C PHE A 59 -6.53 -1.56 9.12
N VAL A 60 -5.91 -0.75 8.26
CA VAL A 60 -6.09 -0.84 6.81
C VAL A 60 -4.75 -1.08 6.12
N ALA A 61 -4.79 -1.85 5.03
CA ALA A 61 -3.75 -1.93 4.03
C ALA A 61 -4.34 -1.70 2.64
N ASP A 62 -3.89 -0.66 1.94
CA ASP A 62 -4.17 -0.44 0.52
C ASP A 62 -2.99 -0.99 -0.29
N ILE A 63 -3.26 -1.92 -1.19
CA ILE A 63 -2.25 -2.62 -1.99
C ILE A 63 -2.42 -2.22 -3.45
N TYR A 64 -1.41 -1.55 -3.98
CA TYR A 64 -1.33 -1.17 -5.38
C TYR A 64 -0.34 -2.11 -6.06
N SER A 65 -0.75 -2.69 -7.19
CA SER A 65 0.08 -3.60 -7.98
C SER A 65 -0.15 -3.36 -9.48
N PRO A 66 0.71 -3.84 -10.38
CA PRO A 66 0.50 -3.72 -11.82
C PRO A 66 -0.83 -4.35 -12.29
N GLU A 67 -1.27 -5.41 -11.62
CA GLU A 67 -2.55 -6.08 -11.89
C GLU A 67 -3.75 -5.32 -11.33
N HIS A 68 -3.53 -4.51 -10.29
CA HIS A 68 -4.54 -3.72 -9.59
C HIS A 68 -4.02 -2.30 -9.30
N PRO A 69 -3.81 -1.47 -10.34
CA PRO A 69 -3.26 -0.13 -10.20
C PRO A 69 -4.20 0.83 -9.47
N GLU A 70 -5.51 0.54 -9.46
CA GLU A 70 -6.52 1.25 -8.66
C GLU A 70 -6.39 1.04 -7.15
N GLY A 71 -5.65 0.00 -6.75
CA GLY A 71 -5.46 -0.39 -5.37
C GLY A 71 -6.59 -1.27 -4.83
N ILE A 72 -6.23 -2.32 -4.10
CA ILE A 72 -7.17 -3.14 -3.34
C ILE A 72 -7.05 -2.78 -1.85
N ARG A 73 -8.18 -2.42 -1.25
CA ARG A 73 -8.26 -2.16 0.19
C ARG A 73 -8.54 -3.45 0.97
N HIS A 74 -7.73 -3.68 1.99
CA HIS A 74 -7.94 -4.71 3.00
C HIS A 74 -8.06 -4.08 4.39
N GLU A 75 -9.02 -4.54 5.18
CA GLU A 75 -9.27 -4.04 6.53
C GLU A 75 -9.23 -5.16 7.56
N PHE A 76 -8.64 -4.88 8.71
CA PHE A 76 -8.29 -5.85 9.75
C PHE A 76 -8.71 -5.35 11.12
N VAL A 77 -8.95 -6.30 12.03
CA VAL A 77 -9.39 -5.98 13.39
C VAL A 77 -8.21 -5.57 14.27
N THR A 78 -7.04 -6.14 14.01
CA THR A 78 -5.81 -5.89 14.77
C THR A 78 -4.64 -5.55 13.85
N ASP A 79 -3.63 -4.90 14.42
CA ASP A 79 -2.39 -4.61 13.72
C ASP A 79 -1.64 -5.91 13.37
N GLU A 80 -1.69 -6.89 14.28
CA GLU A 80 -1.09 -8.21 14.11
C GLU A 80 -1.70 -8.98 12.93
N GLU A 81 -3.03 -8.96 12.78
CA GLU A 81 -3.72 -9.57 11.63
C GLU A 81 -3.28 -8.95 10.31
N ARG A 82 -3.22 -7.61 10.25
CA ARG A 82 -2.74 -6.88 9.06
C ARG A 82 -1.30 -7.30 8.74
N ASN A 83 -0.41 -7.24 9.71
CA ASN A 83 1.01 -7.54 9.51
C ASN A 83 1.22 -9.01 9.10
N HIS A 84 0.46 -9.94 9.70
CA HIS A 84 0.48 -11.34 9.30
C HIS A 84 0.02 -11.52 7.84
N PHE A 85 -1.07 -10.85 7.44
CA PHE A 85 -1.52 -10.86 6.05
C PHE A 85 -0.44 -10.35 5.09
N LEU A 86 0.14 -9.18 5.36
CA LEU A 86 1.17 -8.59 4.50
C LEU A 86 2.38 -9.51 4.33
N ASN A 87 2.90 -10.06 5.42
CA ASN A 87 4.08 -10.91 5.41
C ASN A 87 3.87 -12.27 4.71
N HIS A 88 2.65 -12.83 4.75
CA HIS A 88 2.40 -14.20 4.24
C HIS A 88 1.67 -14.26 2.90
N ARG A 89 0.95 -13.18 2.54
CA ARG A 89 0.11 -13.13 1.33
C ARG A 89 0.66 -12.19 0.27
N VAL A 90 1.39 -11.15 0.66
CA VAL A 90 1.87 -10.11 -0.26
C VAL A 90 3.37 -10.24 -0.48
N PHE A 91 4.16 -10.34 0.58
CA PHE A 91 5.62 -10.46 0.52
C PHE A 91 6.12 -11.91 0.47
N ARG A 92 5.47 -12.81 -0.28
CA ARG A 92 6.01 -14.16 -0.43
C ARG A 92 7.38 -14.09 -1.11
N GLU A 93 8.44 -14.24 -0.31
CA GLU A 93 9.76 -14.68 -0.79
C GLU A 93 9.67 -16.07 -1.42
#